data_AF-A0A496WC39-F1
#
_entry.id   AF-A0A496WC39-F1
#
_cell.length_a   1.000
_cell.length_b   1.000
_cell.length_c   1.000
_cell.angle_alpha   90.00
_cell.angle_beta   90.00
_cell.angle_gamma   90.00
#
_symmetry.space_group_name_H-M   'P 1'
#
loop_
_entity.id
_entity.type
_entity.pdbx_description
1 polymer ?
#
loop_
_entity_poly.entity_id
_entity_poly.type
_entity_poly.pdbx_seq_one_letter_code
_entity_poly.pdbx_strand_id
1 'polypeptide(L)'
;MSVPSKVRLNFPEYFSALPFLTPEREDYIEAANLPNGCRKKGIQVGTIDALLAQSCISRNIELLTTDKDFSQIAKVCPLQIWS
;
A
#
# COMPACT_ATOMS: atom_id res chain seq x y z
N MET A 1 -30.52 -26.41 -8.50
CA MET A 1 -29.62 -25.53 -9.28
C MET A 1 -28.36 -25.35 -8.46
N SER A 2 -27.27 -26.02 -8.84
CA SER A 2 -26.04 -26.09 -8.03
C SER A 2 -25.24 -24.80 -8.19
N VAL A 3 -24.90 -24.14 -7.09
CA VAL A 3 -24.01 -22.97 -7.08
C VAL A 3 -22.63 -23.44 -7.59
N PRO A 4 -22.01 -22.81 -8.60
CA PRO A 4 -20.69 -23.20 -9.05
C PRO A 4 -19.69 -23.09 -7.89
N SER A 5 -18.93 -24.16 -7.67
CA SER A 5 -17.80 -24.18 -6.76
C SER A 5 -16.88 -23.00 -7.06
N LYS A 6 -16.62 -22.14 -6.07
CA LYS A 6 -15.63 -21.06 -6.18
C LYS A 6 -14.33 -21.66 -6.73
N VAL A 7 -13.92 -21.22 -7.92
CA VAL A 7 -12.59 -21.48 -8.45
C VAL A 7 -11.61 -20.92 -7.42
N ARG A 8 -10.93 -21.81 -6.68
CA ARG A 8 -9.80 -21.41 -5.85
C ARG A 8 -8.65 -21.11 -6.80
N LEU A 9 -8.42 -19.84 -7.07
CA LEU A 9 -7.20 -19.42 -7.76
C LEU A 9 -6.01 -19.86 -6.90
N ASN A 10 -4.98 -20.44 -7.54
CA ASN A 10 -3.72 -20.74 -6.88
C ASN A 10 -2.91 -19.44 -6.79
N PHE A 11 -3.29 -18.56 -5.85
CA PHE A 11 -2.73 -17.22 -5.68
C PHE A 11 -1.19 -17.18 -5.78
N PRO A 12 -0.41 -18.07 -5.14
CA PRO A 12 1.05 -18.03 -5.22
C PRO A 12 1.64 -18.12 -6.64
N GLU A 13 1.03 -18.89 -7.55
CA GLU A 13 1.54 -19.05 -8.91
C GLU A 13 1.37 -17.76 -9.73
N TYR A 14 0.24 -17.07 -9.58
CA TYR A 14 -0.04 -15.83 -10.30
C TYR A 14 0.92 -14.69 -9.93
N PHE A 15 1.37 -14.63 -8.67
CA PHE A 15 2.28 -13.60 -8.20
C PHE A 15 3.76 -13.98 -8.33
N SER A 16 4.08 -15.21 -8.74
CA SER A 16 5.47 -15.69 -8.87
C SER A 16 6.31 -14.90 -9.89
N ALA A 17 5.66 -14.27 -10.87
CA ALA A 17 6.31 -13.42 -11.86
C ALA A 17 6.63 -12.01 -11.35
N LEU A 18 6.07 -11.60 -10.20
CA LEU A 18 6.27 -10.28 -9.63
C LEU A 18 7.35 -10.31 -8.55
N PRO A 19 8.25 -9.33 -8.50
CA PRO A 19 9.21 -9.23 -7.40
C PRO A 19 8.46 -9.01 -6.09
N PHE A 20 8.85 -9.74 -5.05
CA PHE A 20 8.30 -9.56 -3.71
C PHE A 20 9.07 -8.46 -2.99
N LEU A 21 8.37 -7.40 -2.59
CA LEU A 21 8.92 -6.33 -1.77
C LEU A 21 8.68 -6.67 -0.30
N THR A 22 9.76 -6.93 0.42
CA THR A 22 9.73 -7.13 1.87
C THR A 22 10.03 -5.80 2.57
N PRO A 23 9.11 -5.26 3.38
CA PRO A 23 9.41 -4.09 4.20
C PRO A 23 10.53 -4.39 5.18
N GLU A 24 11.42 -3.41 5.37
CA GLU A 24 12.49 -3.45 6.36
C GLU A 24 12.02 -2.85 7.68
N ARG A 25 12.79 -3.07 8.76
CA ARG A 25 12.43 -2.55 10.09
C ARG A 25 12.16 -1.05 10.05
N GLU A 26 12.98 -0.32 9.33
CA GLU A 26 12.90 1.12 9.16
C GLU A 26 11.60 1.53 8.46
N ASP A 27 11.10 0.73 7.51
CA ASP A 27 9.80 0.97 6.87
C ASP A 27 8.66 0.88 7.89
N TYR A 28 8.70 -0.09 8.83
CA TYR A 28 7.69 -0.19 9.88
C TYR A 28 7.73 1.00 10.85
N ILE A 29 8.94 1.45 11.22
CA ILE A 29 9.11 2.60 12.12
C ILE A 29 8.57 3.87 11.45
N GLU A 30 8.97 4.14 10.21
CA GLU A 30 8.55 5.35 9.51
C GLU A 30 7.06 5.31 9.11
N ALA A 31 6.53 4.13 8.79
CA ALA A 31 5.09 3.96 8.57
C ALA A 31 4.28 4.32 9.82
N ALA A 32 4.78 4.07 11.03
CA ALA A 32 4.09 4.50 12.26
C ALA A 32 4.08 6.03 12.44
N ASN A 33 5.03 6.74 11.83
CA ASN A 33 5.09 8.21 11.86
C ASN A 33 4.14 8.87 10.84
N LEU A 34 3.85 8.20 9.73
CA LEU A 34 3.09 8.73 8.60
C LEU A 34 1.64 9.14 8.98
N PRO A 35 0.86 8.34 9.76
CA PRO A 35 -0.45 8.75 10.26
C PRO A 35 -0.44 10.02 11.11
N ASN A 36 0.62 10.30 11.86
CA ASN A 36 0.70 11.51 12.69
C ASN A 36 0.74 12.77 11.82
N GLY A 37 1.48 12.73 10.70
CA GLY A 37 1.51 13.81 9.72
C GLY A 37 0.17 13.99 9.00
N CYS A 38 -0.47 12.89 8.63
CA CYS A 38 -1.77 12.89 7.95
C CYS A 38 -2.90 13.41 8.85
N ARG A 39 -2.93 12.99 10.12
CA ARG A 39 -3.96 13.38 11.09
C ARG A 39 -3.96 14.89 11.37
N LYS A 40 -2.78 15.54 11.37
CA LYS A 40 -2.68 17.01 11.47
C LYS A 40 -3.38 17.75 10.32
N LYS A 41 -3.61 17.06 9.19
CA LYS A 41 -4.30 17.56 8.02
C LYS A 41 -5.71 16.97 7.85
N GLY A 42 -6.23 16.29 8.88
CA GLY A 42 -7.57 15.70 8.88
C GLY A 42 -7.71 14.40 8.08
N ILE A 43 -6.59 13.77 7.68
CA ILE A 43 -6.59 12.53 6.89
C ILE A 43 -6.32 11.35 7.83
N GLN A 44 -7.24 10.38 7.84
CA GLN A 44 -7.04 9.11 8.52
C GLN A 44 -6.35 8.12 7.58
N VAL A 45 -5.32 7.45 8.06
CA VAL A 45 -4.54 6.48 7.28
C VAL A 45 -4.48 5.17 8.06
N GLY A 46 -4.84 4.07 7.41
CA GLY A 46 -4.73 2.74 8.00
C GLY A 46 -3.27 2.30 8.16
N THR A 47 -2.98 1.44 9.13
CA THR A 47 -1.60 0.97 9.39
C THR A 47 -0.99 0.28 8.17
N ILE A 48 -1.77 -0.50 7.42
CA ILE A 48 -1.31 -1.18 6.21
C ILE A 48 -1.07 -0.17 5.08
N ASP A 49 -1.95 0.81 4.89
CA ASP A 49 -1.77 1.85 3.87
C ASP A 49 -0.54 2.71 4.16
N ALA A 50 -0.30 3.01 5.43
CA ALA A 50 0.92 3.70 5.86
C ALA A 50 2.18 2.86 5.55
N LEU A 51 2.14 1.55 5.78
CA LEU A 51 3.26 0.65 5.47
C LEU A 51 3.48 0.53 3.96
N LEU A 52 2.42 0.40 3.17
CA LEU A 52 2.51 0.37 1.71
C LEU A 52 3.06 1.69 1.16
N ALA A 53 2.54 2.82 1.62
CA ALA A 53 3.03 4.14 1.23
C ALA A 53 4.50 4.32 1.60
N GLN A 54 4.88 3.98 2.84
CA GLN A 54 6.26 4.11 3.30
C GLN A 54 7.22 3.20 2.52
N SER A 55 6.81 1.96 2.25
CA SER A 55 7.61 1.01 1.44
C SER A 55 7.86 1.54 0.03
N CYS A 56 6.90 2.29 -0.53
CA CYS A 56 7.04 2.93 -1.82
C CYS A 56 7.97 4.14 -1.76
N ILE A 57 7.80 4.99 -0.74
CA ILE A 57 8.59 6.20 -0.52
C ILE A 57 10.07 5.87 -0.31
N SER A 58 10.39 4.90 0.56
CA SER A 58 11.78 4.56 0.89
C SER A 58 12.58 4.02 -0.30
N ARG A 59 11.90 3.46 -1.30
CA ARG A 59 12.50 2.88 -2.51
C ARG A 59 12.24 3.70 -3.77
N ASN A 60 11.60 4.86 -3.67
CA ASN A 60 11.24 5.73 -4.78
C ASN A 60 10.51 5.00 -5.92
N ILE A 61 9.53 4.17 -5.56
CA ILE A 61 8.67 3.45 -6.50
C ILE A 61 7.26 4.05 -6.52
N GLU A 62 6.61 3.99 -7.67
CA GLU A 62 5.23 4.45 -7.84
C GLU A 62 4.24 3.38 -7.37
N LEU A 63 3.19 3.80 -6.67
CA LEU A 63 2.11 2.93 -6.26
C LEU A 63 1.02 2.87 -7.35
N LEU A 64 0.82 1.68 -7.92
CA LEU A 64 -0.37 1.38 -8.71
C LEU A 64 -1.51 0.96 -7.76
N THR A 65 -2.60 1.73 -7.75
CA THR A 65 -3.74 1.45 -6.86
C THR A 65 -5.05 1.94 -7.45
N THR A 66 -6.14 1.24 -7.15
CA THR A 66 -7.52 1.70 -7.40
C THR A 66 -8.15 2.35 -6.16
N ASP A 67 -7.45 2.32 -5.03
CA ASP A 67 -7.92 2.90 -3.79
C ASP A 67 -7.62 4.40 -3.75
N LYS A 68 -8.69 5.20 -3.67
CA LYS A 68 -8.65 6.66 -3.72
C LYS A 68 -8.02 7.28 -2.47
N ASP A 69 -7.93 6.54 -1.37
CA ASP A 69 -7.36 7.05 -0.12
C ASP A 69 -5.87 7.37 -0.31
N PHE A 70 -5.15 6.59 -1.12
CA PHE A 70 -3.75 6.89 -1.47
C PHE A 70 -3.58 8.20 -2.24
N SER A 71 -4.58 8.64 -3.01
CA SER A 71 -4.55 9.96 -3.64
C SER A 71 -4.66 11.09 -2.60
N GLN A 72 -5.31 10.85 -1.45
CA GLN A 72 -5.31 11.83 -0.35
C GLN A 72 -3.99 11.78 0.43
N ILE A 73 -3.44 10.57 0.65
CA ILE A 73 -2.14 10.36 1.30
C ILE A 73 -1.01 11.06 0.52
N ALA A 74 -0.99 10.91 -0.81
CA ALA A 74 0.02 11.53 -1.69
C ALA A 74 0.01 13.07 -1.67
N LYS A 75 -1.07 13.71 -1.19
CA LYS A 75 -1.08 15.18 -1.01
C LYS A 75 -0.28 15.64 0.20
N VAL A 76 0.06 14.73 1.11
CA VAL A 76 0.61 15.08 2.43
C VAL A 76 1.95 14.43 2.74
N CYS A 77 2.38 13.47 1.94
CA CYS A 77 3.69 12.83 1.96
C CYS A 77 4.22 12.64 0.52
N PRO A 78 5.50 12.34 0.31
CA PRO A 78 6.10 12.25 -1.04
C PRO A 78 5.73 10.96 -1.81
N LEU A 79 4.60 10.32 -1.50
CA LEU A 79 4.13 9.14 -2.21
C LEU A 79 3.79 9.47 -3.67
N GLN A 80 4.36 8.72 -4.61
CA GLN A 80 4.02 8.82 -6.04
C GLN A 80 2.96 7.78 -6.39
N ILE A 81 1.94 8.19 -7.15
CA ILE A 81 0.86 7.33 -7.63
C ILE A 81 1.00 7.23 -9.15
N TRP A 82 0.94 6.01 -9.68
CA TRP A 82 0.91 5.79 -11.13
C TRP A 82 -0.42 6.30 -11.70
N SER A 83 -0.36 7.21 -12.68
CA SER A 83 -1.52 7.91 -13.27
C SER A 83 -1.55 7.83 -14.78
#